data_AF-A0A3N5MGI2-F1
#
_entry.id   AF-A0A3N5MGI2-F1
#
_cell.length_a   1.000
_cell.length_b   1.000
_cell.length_c   1.000
_cell.angle_alpha   90.00
_cell.angle_beta   90.00
_cell.angle_gamma   90.00
#
_symmetry.space_group_name_H-M   'P 1'
#
loop_
_entity.id
_entity.type
_entity.pdbx_description
1 polymer ?
#
loop_
_entity_poly.entity_id
_entity_poly.type
_entity_poly.pdbx_seq_one_letter_code
_entity_poly.pdbx_strand_id
1 'polypeptide(L)'
;MVRPADRGLQGVPLPEPGAGHRRRAPEVIQGHLRARRAAQRVLALQLQARHLHDRGRVLARGRGGVHPALGPAHRDLGADRQGARVDARALGRGRAGARGLRDEGGGRDGEPCDPAGRGGGVSVARSGRFAGERAPAFVALNSSLALDWRLWREDIEGSVAHAHALEKAGVLSAAERRAVEEGLAALGREIEAGAFAPRDEDEDVHMAIERRLTELAGDAGARLHTGRSRNDQVVTDVRLHLRRVVERQDGVLGALQGVLLGRAADHVETLLPAYTHLQRAQVTSLAQHLLAYVWMLDRDRGRLAAARDACLELPLGAGAAVGLNYELDREAVAAELGFDRVAENSIDAVASRDFVLDYLAAAAQLGSHLSRLGAELVLWSSAEFGFVRLPDAFSGGSSIMPQKRNPDAAELMRAAAPRLAADLGGLLGVLHG
;
A
#
# COMPACT_ATOMS: atom_id res chain seq x y z
N MET A 1 41.54 63.83 6.79
CA MET A 1 42.67 64.50 7.45
C MET A 1 43.80 63.49 7.58
N VAL A 2 44.92 63.80 6.90
CA VAL A 2 46.31 63.29 6.98
C VAL A 2 46.58 61.77 6.82
N ARG A 3 47.59 61.51 5.98
CA ARG A 3 47.98 60.31 5.22
C ARG A 3 49.35 59.78 5.76
N PRO A 4 50.11 58.87 5.09
CA PRO A 4 50.63 57.62 5.67
C PRO A 4 52.17 57.43 5.51
N ALA A 5 52.69 56.20 5.65
CA ALA A 5 53.90 55.73 4.96
C ALA A 5 53.94 54.19 4.89
N ASP A 6 54.85 53.57 4.13
CA ASP A 6 54.86 53.23 2.69
C ASP A 6 55.97 52.15 2.54
N ARG A 7 55.80 51.19 1.60
CA ARG A 7 56.82 50.25 1.01
C ARG A 7 57.33 49.07 1.86
N GLY A 8 57.61 47.87 1.33
CA GLY A 8 57.68 47.43 -0.06
C GLY A 8 57.83 45.89 -0.20
N LEU A 9 57.55 45.41 -1.42
CA LEU A 9 57.61 44.02 -1.90
C LEU A 9 59.04 43.60 -2.28
N GLN A 10 59.41 42.34 -2.01
CA GLN A 10 60.46 41.48 -2.62
C GLN A 10 60.39 40.11 -1.89
N GLY A 11 60.41 38.89 -2.43
CA GLY A 11 60.49 38.27 -3.75
C GLY A 11 60.42 36.73 -3.51
N VAL A 12 59.85 35.97 -4.46
CA VAL A 12 59.63 34.50 -4.39
C VAL A 12 60.81 33.74 -5.03
N PRO A 13 61.27 32.58 -4.51
CA PRO A 13 62.08 31.64 -5.27
C PRO A 13 61.29 30.38 -5.72
N LEU A 14 61.52 29.95 -6.96
CA LEU A 14 61.13 28.66 -7.55
C LEU A 14 62.38 27.75 -7.78
N PRO A 15 62.23 26.43 -8.03
CA PRO A 15 63.18 25.39 -7.59
C PRO A 15 64.16 24.89 -8.68
N GLU A 16 65.20 24.17 -8.25
CA GLU A 16 66.17 23.47 -9.13
C GLU A 16 66.03 21.93 -9.04
N PRO A 17 66.37 21.17 -10.11
CA PRO A 17 66.03 19.75 -10.29
C PRO A 17 67.21 18.80 -10.02
N GLY A 18 66.90 17.59 -9.50
CA GLY A 18 67.89 16.52 -9.32
C GLY A 18 67.35 15.16 -9.80
N ALA A 19 68.05 14.57 -10.77
CA ALA A 19 67.71 13.32 -11.43
C ALA A 19 68.33 12.08 -10.75
N GLY A 20 67.56 10.97 -10.70
CA GLY A 20 68.08 9.63 -11.02
C GLY A 20 68.07 8.56 -9.93
N HIS A 21 67.12 7.62 -10.01
CA HIS A 21 67.40 6.16 -9.98
C HIS A 21 66.24 5.35 -10.59
N ARG A 22 66.58 4.35 -11.42
CA ARG A 22 65.66 3.54 -12.24
C ARG A 22 65.38 2.16 -11.59
N ARG A 23 64.15 1.63 -11.85
CA ARG A 23 63.76 0.24 -12.29
C ARG A 23 62.75 -0.56 -11.43
N ARG A 24 61.78 -1.15 -12.18
CA ARG A 24 60.76 -2.21 -11.92
C ARG A 24 59.42 -1.69 -11.32
N ALA A 25 58.23 -1.96 -11.86
CA ALA A 25 57.74 -3.13 -12.60
C ALA A 25 56.62 -2.80 -13.64
N PRO A 26 56.49 -3.58 -14.74
CA PRO A 26 55.41 -3.46 -15.74
C PRO A 26 54.08 -4.17 -15.39
N GLU A 27 53.80 -4.52 -14.13
CA GLU A 27 52.65 -5.36 -13.75
C GLU A 27 51.39 -4.60 -13.30
N VAL A 28 51.50 -3.31 -12.99
CA VAL A 28 50.36 -2.50 -12.50
C VAL A 28 49.43 -2.03 -13.63
N ILE A 29 49.92 -1.98 -14.88
CA ILE A 29 49.15 -1.47 -16.03
C ILE A 29 48.28 -2.56 -16.67
N GLN A 30 48.61 -3.86 -16.51
CA GLN A 30 47.76 -4.95 -17.01
C GLN A 30 46.60 -5.32 -16.06
N GLY A 31 46.72 -5.04 -14.76
CA GLY A 31 45.61 -5.22 -13.80
C GLY A 31 44.47 -4.22 -14.00
N HIS A 32 44.79 -2.96 -14.31
CA HIS A 32 43.80 -1.89 -14.54
C HIS A 32 43.00 -2.05 -15.86
N LEU A 33 43.56 -2.73 -16.87
CA LEU A 33 42.84 -3.03 -18.11
C LEU A 33 41.93 -4.27 -18.01
N ARG A 34 42.15 -5.16 -17.04
CA ARG A 34 41.27 -6.31 -16.76
C ARG A 34 40.08 -5.95 -15.86
N ALA A 35 40.26 -5.03 -14.90
CA ALA A 35 39.19 -4.55 -14.03
C ALA A 35 38.18 -3.63 -14.76
N ARG A 36 38.65 -2.73 -15.64
CA ARG A 36 37.78 -1.91 -16.49
C ARG A 36 36.89 -2.74 -17.42
N ARG A 37 37.42 -3.85 -17.95
CA ARG A 37 36.67 -4.79 -18.80
C ARG A 37 35.69 -5.66 -18.02
N ALA A 38 35.90 -5.88 -16.71
CA ALA A 38 34.97 -6.61 -15.85
C ALA A 38 33.77 -5.74 -15.42
N ALA A 39 34.01 -4.48 -15.03
CA ALA A 39 32.95 -3.54 -14.69
C ALA A 39 32.08 -3.16 -15.91
N GLN A 40 32.70 -2.95 -17.08
CA GLN A 40 31.96 -2.75 -18.33
C GLN A 40 31.22 -4.01 -18.78
N ARG A 41 31.70 -5.23 -18.44
CA ARG A 41 30.98 -6.48 -18.71
C ARG A 41 29.80 -6.72 -17.78
N VAL A 42 29.88 -6.35 -16.51
CA VAL A 42 28.72 -6.45 -15.58
C VAL A 42 27.63 -5.45 -15.97
N LEU A 43 28.02 -4.21 -16.31
CA LEU A 43 27.09 -3.20 -16.82
C LEU A 43 26.50 -3.59 -18.20
N ALA A 44 27.30 -4.16 -19.10
CA ALA A 44 26.84 -4.63 -20.42
C ALA A 44 25.99 -5.92 -20.37
N LEU A 45 26.30 -6.87 -19.48
CA LEU A 45 25.49 -8.07 -19.26
C LEU A 45 24.16 -7.75 -18.58
N GLN A 46 24.12 -6.73 -17.70
CA GLN A 46 22.89 -6.26 -17.06
C GLN A 46 22.01 -5.42 -18.01
N LEU A 47 22.60 -4.69 -18.95
CA LEU A 47 21.85 -4.03 -20.03
C LEU A 47 21.33 -5.03 -21.07
N GLN A 48 22.02 -6.16 -21.30
CA GLN A 48 21.50 -7.26 -22.13
C GLN A 48 20.29 -7.98 -21.50
N ALA A 49 20.15 -7.98 -20.16
CA ALA A 49 18.96 -8.50 -19.50
C ALA A 49 17.69 -7.68 -19.82
N ARG A 50 17.82 -6.38 -20.13
CA ARG A 50 16.70 -5.57 -20.63
C ARG A 50 16.28 -5.95 -22.05
N HIS A 51 17.18 -6.51 -22.86
CA HIS A 51 16.83 -7.02 -24.20
C HIS A 51 16.07 -8.34 -24.19
N LEU A 52 16.07 -9.07 -23.06
CA LEU A 52 15.26 -10.27 -22.87
C LEU A 52 13.86 -9.97 -22.33
N HIS A 53 13.60 -8.75 -21.85
CA HIS A 53 12.25 -8.32 -21.47
C HIS A 53 11.44 -7.79 -22.67
N ASP A 54 12.09 -7.38 -23.76
CA ASP A 54 11.45 -6.74 -24.92
C ASP A 54 11.28 -7.64 -26.17
N ARG A 55 11.60 -8.93 -26.11
CA ARG A 55 11.32 -9.87 -27.21
C ARG A 55 10.88 -11.24 -26.72
N GLY A 56 9.56 -11.45 -26.65
CA GLY A 56 9.02 -12.80 -26.52
C GLY A 56 7.60 -12.93 -26.00
N ARG A 57 6.61 -12.27 -26.62
CA ARG A 57 5.25 -12.86 -26.68
C ARG A 57 5.35 -14.16 -27.48
N VAL A 58 5.60 -15.28 -26.81
CA VAL A 58 5.44 -16.61 -27.42
C VAL A 58 3.98 -17.00 -27.26
N LEU A 59 3.26 -16.94 -28.37
CA LEU A 59 1.93 -17.52 -28.51
C LEU A 59 1.99 -19.02 -28.19
N ALA A 60 1.31 -19.46 -27.13
CA ALA A 60 1.11 -20.87 -26.85
C ALA A 60 0.12 -21.47 -27.88
N ARG A 61 0.65 -22.12 -28.92
CA ARG A 61 -0.07 -23.11 -29.73
C ARG A 61 0.47 -24.50 -29.42
N GLY A 62 -0.39 -25.35 -28.86
CA GLY A 62 -0.48 -26.78 -29.20
C GLY A 62 0.47 -27.78 -28.50
N ARG A 63 -0.13 -28.54 -27.57
CA ARG A 63 -0.01 -30.00 -27.32
C ARG A 63 1.37 -30.68 -27.21
N GLY A 64 1.56 -31.38 -26.09
CA GLY A 64 2.50 -32.50 -25.95
C GLY A 64 3.05 -32.61 -24.54
N GLY A 65 2.37 -33.38 -23.67
CA GLY A 65 2.66 -33.42 -22.24
C GLY A 65 3.91 -34.21 -21.87
N VAL A 66 4.45 -33.93 -20.68
CA VAL A 66 5.24 -34.85 -19.86
C VAL A 66 5.19 -34.38 -18.40
N HIS A 67 4.25 -34.89 -17.60
CA HIS A 67 4.44 -35.03 -16.14
C HIS A 67 3.58 -36.21 -15.64
N PRO A 68 4.15 -37.15 -14.88
CA PRO A 68 3.40 -38.29 -14.35
C PRO A 68 2.53 -37.84 -13.15
N ALA A 69 1.30 -38.35 -13.13
CA ALA A 69 0.34 -38.16 -12.06
C ALA A 69 0.80 -38.87 -10.76
N LEU A 70 0.78 -38.15 -9.64
CA LEU A 70 0.85 -38.74 -8.30
C LEU A 70 -0.58 -39.05 -7.85
N GLY A 71 -0.95 -40.33 -7.86
CA GLY A 71 -2.22 -40.84 -7.33
C GLY A 71 -2.19 -41.02 -5.80
N PRO A 72 -3.37 -41.22 -5.17
CA PRO A 72 -3.51 -41.24 -3.72
C PRO A 72 -3.16 -42.62 -3.13
N ALA A 73 -2.46 -42.65 -2.01
CA ALA A 73 -2.17 -43.87 -1.26
C ALA A 73 -3.18 -44.03 -0.10
N HIS A 74 -4.02 -45.06 -0.21
CA HIS A 74 -4.74 -45.68 0.91
C HIS A 74 -4.57 -47.21 0.80
N ARG A 75 -4.16 -47.85 1.91
CA ARG A 75 -4.45 -49.22 2.38
C ARG A 75 -3.61 -49.47 3.64
N ASP A 76 -4.18 -49.50 4.84
CA ASP A 76 -4.90 -50.61 5.51
C ASP A 76 -4.12 -51.92 5.65
N LEU A 77 -3.70 -52.21 6.89
CA LEU A 77 -3.64 -53.51 7.60
C LEU A 77 -3.73 -53.16 9.11
N GLY A 78 -4.79 -53.47 9.88
CA GLY A 78 -5.21 -54.81 10.33
C GLY A 78 -4.51 -55.14 11.67
N ALA A 79 -5.03 -54.70 12.82
CA ALA A 79 -5.87 -55.44 13.77
C ALA A 79 -5.08 -56.18 14.89
N ASP A 80 -5.27 -55.78 16.16
CA ASP A 80 -5.69 -56.73 17.20
C ASP A 80 -6.38 -56.07 18.41
N ARG A 81 -7.27 -56.83 19.03
CA ARG A 81 -8.32 -56.43 19.99
C ARG A 81 -7.89 -56.50 21.46
N GLN A 82 -8.48 -55.64 22.29
CA GLN A 82 -9.01 -55.85 23.67
C GLN A 82 -9.24 -54.43 24.25
N GLY A 83 -10.39 -53.97 24.75
CA GLY A 83 -11.51 -54.63 25.40
C GLY A 83 -11.58 -54.11 26.85
N ALA A 84 -12.31 -53.02 27.12
CA ALA A 84 -12.94 -52.72 28.42
C ALA A 84 -13.75 -51.41 28.39
N ARG A 85 -15.07 -51.52 28.59
CA ARG A 85 -15.95 -50.46 29.08
C ARG A 85 -15.82 -50.39 30.60
N VAL A 86 -15.79 -49.20 31.21
CA VAL A 86 -16.36 -48.97 32.55
C VAL A 86 -16.87 -47.52 32.70
N ASP A 87 -17.99 -47.43 33.40
CA ASP A 87 -18.93 -46.35 33.63
C ASP A 87 -18.47 -45.08 34.35
N ALA A 88 -19.31 -44.06 34.14
CA ALA A 88 -19.46 -42.88 34.97
C ALA A 88 -20.15 -43.19 36.31
N ARG A 89 -19.58 -42.72 37.42
CA ARG A 89 -20.21 -41.95 38.52
C ARG A 89 -19.33 -41.96 39.78
N ALA A 90 -19.43 -40.82 40.48
CA ALA A 90 -19.34 -40.64 41.93
C ALA A 90 -18.09 -39.94 42.54
N LEU A 91 -18.36 -38.69 42.95
CA LEU A 91 -18.14 -38.10 44.28
C LEU A 91 -16.72 -37.68 44.72
N GLY A 92 -16.59 -36.36 44.97
CA GLY A 92 -15.59 -35.79 45.88
C GLY A 92 -15.78 -34.29 46.08
N ARG A 93 -16.22 -33.88 47.27
CA ARG A 93 -16.62 -32.52 47.67
C ARG A 93 -15.40 -31.61 47.95
N GLY A 94 -15.57 -30.29 47.75
CA GLY A 94 -14.70 -29.25 48.32
C GLY A 94 -15.35 -27.86 48.23
N ARG A 95 -15.51 -27.19 49.38
CA ARG A 95 -16.32 -25.97 49.63
C ARG A 95 -15.53 -24.66 49.48
N ALA A 96 -16.32 -23.58 49.41
CA ALA A 96 -16.07 -22.18 49.83
C ALA A 96 -15.44 -21.22 48.79
N GLY A 97 -15.91 -19.99 48.61
CA GLY A 97 -16.94 -19.24 49.33
C GLY A 97 -17.39 -17.98 48.59
N ALA A 98 -18.63 -17.57 48.89
CA ALA A 98 -19.23 -16.30 48.47
C ALA A 98 -19.62 -15.50 49.71
N ARG A 99 -19.24 -14.21 49.73
CA ARG A 99 -19.84 -13.09 50.49
C ARG A 99 -19.61 -11.87 49.57
N GLY A 100 -20.59 -11.10 49.12
CA GLY A 100 -21.79 -10.64 49.79
C GLY A 100 -21.55 -9.18 50.19
N LEU A 101 -21.96 -8.23 49.35
CA LEU A 101 -22.01 -6.81 49.69
C LEU A 101 -23.45 -6.32 49.50
N ARG A 102 -23.95 -5.71 50.59
CA ARG A 102 -25.27 -5.15 50.75
C ARG A 102 -25.27 -3.68 50.34
N ASP A 103 -26.46 -3.31 49.89
CA ASP A 103 -27.07 -2.01 49.74
C ASP A 103 -26.95 -1.11 50.99
N GLU A 104 -26.73 0.20 50.81
CA GLU A 104 -27.27 1.29 51.65
C GLU A 104 -27.24 2.61 50.85
N GLY A 105 -28.38 3.31 50.85
CA GLY A 105 -28.62 4.56 50.11
C GLY A 105 -28.20 5.83 50.83
N GLY A 106 -28.14 6.93 50.07
CA GLY A 106 -27.97 8.29 50.57
C GLY A 106 -28.19 9.29 49.43
N GLY A 107 -29.35 9.95 49.42
CA GLY A 107 -29.69 10.98 48.45
C GLY A 107 -28.93 12.29 48.68
N ARG A 108 -28.77 13.06 47.60
CA ARG A 108 -28.62 14.52 47.61
C ARG A 108 -29.00 15.07 46.24
N ASP A 109 -29.89 16.05 46.29
CA ASP A 109 -30.44 16.81 45.18
C ASP A 109 -29.39 17.65 44.45
N GLY A 110 -29.51 17.74 43.13
CA GLY A 110 -28.78 18.64 42.24
C GLY A 110 -29.50 18.71 40.89
N GLU A 111 -29.78 19.92 40.43
CA GLU A 111 -30.75 20.34 39.40
C GLU A 111 -30.70 19.62 38.03
N PRO A 112 -31.83 19.63 37.28
CA PRO A 112 -31.89 19.12 35.92
C PRO A 112 -31.22 20.09 34.94
N CYS A 113 -30.22 19.59 34.22
CA CYS A 113 -29.63 20.29 33.08
C CYS A 113 -30.56 20.13 31.87
N ASP A 114 -31.08 21.27 31.39
CA ASP A 114 -31.93 21.46 30.22
C ASP A 114 -31.25 20.99 28.92
N PRO A 115 -31.85 20.09 28.11
CA PRO A 115 -31.37 19.78 26.78
C PRO A 115 -32.22 20.48 25.70
N ALA A 116 -32.36 21.80 25.78
CA ALA A 116 -32.84 22.60 24.67
C ALA A 116 -31.66 23.10 23.81
N GLY A 117 -31.51 22.52 22.63
CA GLY A 117 -30.86 23.19 21.50
C GLY A 117 -29.55 22.55 21.01
N ARG A 118 -29.69 21.64 20.04
CA ARG A 118 -28.87 21.55 18.82
C ARG A 118 -29.60 20.61 17.86
N GLY A 119 -29.92 21.12 16.67
CA GLY A 119 -30.73 20.43 15.67
C GLY A 119 -30.19 19.04 15.37
N GLY A 120 -31.03 18.04 15.57
CA GLY A 120 -30.75 16.66 15.20
C GLY A 120 -30.70 16.55 13.69
N GLY A 121 -29.52 16.31 13.14
CA GLY A 121 -29.35 15.78 11.79
C GLY A 121 -30.07 14.44 11.71
N VAL A 122 -31.04 14.35 10.82
CA VAL A 122 -31.94 13.20 10.68
C VAL A 122 -31.22 12.12 9.87
N SER A 123 -30.53 11.19 10.53
CA SER A 123 -30.00 9.99 9.87
C SER A 123 -31.15 9.03 9.57
N VAL A 124 -31.70 9.09 8.35
CA VAL A 124 -32.72 8.14 7.88
C VAL A 124 -32.09 6.75 7.73
N ALA A 125 -32.74 5.73 8.31
CA ALA A 125 -32.30 4.35 8.15
C ALA A 125 -32.38 3.92 6.67
N ARG A 126 -31.33 3.28 6.17
CA ARG A 126 -31.09 2.80 4.78
C ARG A 126 -32.22 2.02 4.07
N SER A 127 -33.38 1.81 4.68
CA SER A 127 -34.48 1.02 4.08
C SER A 127 -35.90 1.43 4.48
N GLY A 128 -36.12 2.51 5.25
CA GLY A 128 -37.47 2.84 5.78
C GLY A 128 -38.10 1.73 6.65
N ARG A 129 -37.36 0.65 6.93
CA ARG A 129 -37.79 -0.54 7.67
C ARG A 129 -37.90 -0.30 9.17
N PHE A 130 -37.16 0.69 9.67
CA PHE A 130 -37.12 1.02 11.08
C PHE A 130 -37.96 2.27 11.35
N ALA A 131 -38.87 2.16 12.31
CA ALA A 131 -39.82 3.22 12.66
C ALA A 131 -39.24 4.26 13.64
N GLY A 132 -38.09 3.99 14.25
CA GLY A 132 -37.44 4.86 15.24
C GLY A 132 -36.14 5.48 14.74
N GLU A 133 -35.77 6.61 15.33
CA GLU A 133 -34.49 7.28 15.09
C GLU A 133 -33.31 6.41 15.56
N ARG A 134 -32.18 6.48 14.84
CA ARG A 134 -30.94 5.83 15.27
C ARG A 134 -30.32 6.63 16.40
N ALA A 135 -29.81 5.92 17.43
CA ALA A 135 -29.08 6.58 18.51
C ALA A 135 -27.83 7.31 17.95
N PRO A 136 -27.56 8.57 18.36
CA PRO A 136 -26.42 9.34 17.83
C PRO A 136 -25.05 8.62 17.99
N ALA A 137 -24.85 7.93 19.11
CA ALA A 137 -23.62 7.15 19.33
C ALA A 137 -23.46 6.00 18.33
N PHE A 138 -24.56 5.37 17.90
CA PHE A 138 -24.53 4.32 16.88
C PHE A 138 -24.25 4.90 15.49
N VAL A 139 -24.84 6.05 15.15
CA VAL A 139 -24.54 6.76 13.89
C VAL A 139 -23.06 7.10 13.79
N ALA A 140 -22.48 7.68 14.86
CA ALA A 140 -21.07 8.02 14.91
C ALA A 140 -20.14 6.79 14.82
N LEU A 141 -20.52 5.67 15.44
CA LEU A 141 -19.75 4.42 15.39
C LEU A 141 -19.81 3.75 14.01
N ASN A 142 -20.95 3.83 13.34
CA ASN A 142 -21.24 3.09 12.12
C ASN A 142 -20.90 3.89 10.84
N SER A 143 -20.69 5.20 10.93
CA SER A 143 -20.26 6.02 9.81
C SER A 143 -18.82 5.70 9.40
N SER A 144 -18.61 5.46 8.11
CA SER A 144 -17.29 5.28 7.48
C SER A 144 -16.82 6.50 6.70
N LEU A 145 -17.68 7.51 6.55
CA LEU A 145 -17.51 8.68 5.69
C LEU A 145 -16.17 9.40 5.88
N ALA A 146 -15.72 9.58 7.12
CA ALA A 146 -14.44 10.25 7.41
C ALA A 146 -13.21 9.53 6.80
N LEU A 147 -13.34 8.22 6.53
CA LEU A 147 -12.29 7.39 5.95
C LEU A 147 -12.54 7.11 4.47
N ASP A 148 -13.77 6.76 4.10
CA ASP A 148 -14.11 6.30 2.75
C ASP A 148 -14.41 7.43 1.76
N TRP A 149 -14.56 8.69 2.21
CA TRP A 149 -14.74 9.83 1.31
C TRP A 149 -13.65 9.90 0.23
N ARG A 150 -12.45 9.41 0.53
CA ARG A 150 -11.33 9.29 -0.42
C ARG A 150 -11.63 8.42 -1.65
N LEU A 151 -12.68 7.61 -1.62
CA LEU A 151 -13.11 6.70 -2.69
C LEU A 151 -14.13 7.34 -3.64
N TRP A 152 -14.44 8.63 -3.50
CA TRP A 152 -15.47 9.28 -4.33
C TRP A 152 -15.20 9.17 -5.83
N ARG A 153 -13.92 9.15 -6.24
CA ARG A 153 -13.53 9.03 -7.66
C ARG A 153 -13.87 7.65 -8.20
N GLU A 154 -13.51 6.62 -7.43
CA GLU A 154 -13.81 5.23 -7.73
C GLU A 154 -15.32 4.99 -7.79
N ASP A 155 -16.08 5.52 -6.83
CA ASP A 155 -17.54 5.35 -6.77
C ASP A 155 -18.24 5.99 -7.97
N ILE A 156 -17.82 7.20 -8.37
CA ILE A 156 -18.33 7.87 -9.58
C ILE A 156 -17.99 7.05 -10.84
N GLU A 157 -16.74 6.60 -10.98
CA GLU A 157 -16.28 5.80 -12.12
C GLU A 157 -17.08 4.49 -12.25
N GLY A 158 -17.23 3.75 -11.14
CA GLY A 158 -18.04 2.53 -11.08
C GLY A 158 -19.53 2.79 -11.33
N SER A 159 -20.05 3.94 -10.88
CA SER A 159 -21.43 4.36 -11.10
C SER A 159 -21.74 4.70 -12.57
N VAL A 160 -20.79 5.30 -13.30
CA VAL A 160 -20.94 5.53 -14.75
C VAL A 160 -21.03 4.20 -15.50
N ALA A 161 -20.09 3.28 -15.24
CA ALA A 161 -20.11 1.96 -15.88
C ALA A 161 -21.38 1.15 -15.54
N HIS A 162 -21.88 1.28 -14.31
CA HIS A 162 -23.15 0.68 -13.92
C HIS A 162 -24.35 1.29 -14.68
N ALA A 163 -24.38 2.60 -14.87
CA ALA A 163 -25.43 3.28 -15.64
C ALA A 163 -25.47 2.79 -17.10
N HIS A 164 -24.30 2.61 -17.74
CA HIS A 164 -24.20 2.00 -19.08
C HIS A 164 -24.76 0.58 -19.11
N ALA A 165 -24.44 -0.24 -18.09
CA ALA A 165 -24.93 -1.61 -18.01
C ALA A 165 -26.45 -1.67 -17.79
N LEU A 166 -27.01 -0.75 -16.98
CA LEU A 166 -28.46 -0.63 -16.78
C LEU A 166 -29.21 -0.20 -18.04
N GLU A 167 -28.64 0.67 -18.88
CA GLU A 167 -29.22 1.01 -20.19
C GLU A 167 -29.29 -0.23 -21.09
N LYS A 168 -28.19 -1.00 -21.19
CA LYS A 168 -28.15 -2.23 -21.98
C LYS A 168 -29.14 -3.28 -21.48
N ALA A 169 -29.37 -3.35 -20.17
CA ALA A 169 -30.36 -4.23 -19.55
C ALA A 169 -31.81 -3.71 -19.70
N GLY A 170 -32.02 -2.54 -20.31
CA GLY A 170 -33.34 -1.93 -20.49
C GLY A 170 -33.95 -1.36 -19.21
N VAL A 171 -33.16 -1.20 -18.15
CA VAL A 171 -33.60 -0.60 -16.87
C VAL A 171 -33.67 0.92 -17.00
N LEU A 172 -32.65 1.52 -17.64
CA LEU A 172 -32.60 2.93 -17.97
C LEU A 172 -32.80 3.15 -19.47
N SER A 173 -33.48 4.22 -19.84
CA SER A 173 -33.47 4.74 -21.20
C SER A 173 -32.16 5.49 -21.48
N ALA A 174 -31.85 5.70 -22.77
CA ALA A 174 -30.69 6.50 -23.17
C ALA A 174 -30.72 7.95 -22.66
N ALA A 175 -31.92 8.50 -22.42
CA ALA A 175 -32.08 9.83 -21.83
C ALA A 175 -31.78 9.81 -20.32
N GLU A 176 -32.30 8.83 -19.59
CA GLU A 176 -32.02 8.66 -18.15
C GLU A 176 -30.54 8.38 -17.89
N ARG A 177 -29.91 7.50 -18.68
CA ARG A 177 -28.47 7.22 -18.60
C ARG A 177 -27.64 8.50 -18.77
N ARG A 178 -27.94 9.31 -19.81
CA ARG A 178 -27.24 10.59 -20.04
C ARG A 178 -27.41 11.56 -18.87
N ALA A 179 -28.62 11.66 -18.30
CA ALA A 179 -28.86 12.52 -17.15
C ALA A 179 -28.02 12.08 -15.92
N VAL A 180 -27.89 10.76 -15.71
CA VAL A 180 -27.02 10.21 -14.65
C VAL A 180 -25.56 10.56 -14.90
N GLU A 181 -25.04 10.36 -16.10
CA GLU A 181 -23.65 10.70 -16.44
C GLU A 181 -23.34 12.19 -16.27
N GLU A 182 -24.23 13.07 -16.76
CA GLU A 182 -24.08 14.51 -16.62
C GLU A 182 -24.12 14.93 -15.15
N GLY A 183 -25.01 14.33 -14.36
CA GLY A 183 -25.11 14.52 -12.92
C GLY A 183 -23.85 14.07 -12.17
N LEU A 184 -23.34 12.87 -12.45
CA LEU A 184 -22.10 12.34 -11.87
C LEU A 184 -20.88 13.19 -12.27
N ALA A 185 -20.80 13.63 -13.51
CA ALA A 185 -19.75 14.52 -13.98
C ALA A 185 -19.83 15.91 -13.30
N ALA A 186 -21.04 16.44 -13.10
CA ALA A 186 -21.25 17.69 -12.36
C ALA A 186 -20.83 17.54 -10.89
N LEU A 187 -21.24 16.46 -10.24
CA LEU A 187 -20.84 16.15 -8.87
C LEU A 187 -19.31 16.03 -8.73
N GLY A 188 -18.64 15.31 -9.64
CA GLY A 188 -17.19 15.21 -9.64
C GLY A 188 -16.51 16.60 -9.67
N ARG A 189 -17.03 17.52 -10.50
CA ARG A 189 -16.53 18.92 -10.54
C ARG A 189 -16.81 19.68 -9.24
N GLU A 190 -17.97 19.48 -8.62
CA GLU A 190 -18.31 20.12 -7.34
C GLU A 190 -17.37 19.65 -6.22
N ILE A 191 -17.04 18.36 -6.18
CA ILE A 191 -16.11 17.80 -5.19
C ILE A 191 -14.69 18.33 -5.42
N GLU A 192 -14.21 18.36 -6.67
CA GLU A 192 -12.88 18.87 -6.99
C GLU A 192 -12.72 20.36 -6.68
N ALA A 193 -13.78 21.15 -6.87
CA ALA A 193 -13.81 22.56 -6.53
C ALA A 193 -14.00 22.83 -5.03
N GLY A 194 -14.25 21.81 -4.21
CA GLY A 194 -14.62 21.96 -2.80
C GLY A 194 -15.99 22.61 -2.57
N ALA A 195 -16.84 22.63 -3.61
CA ALA A 195 -18.19 23.20 -3.57
C ALA A 195 -19.24 22.21 -3.02
N PHE A 196 -18.92 20.91 -3.01
CA PHE A 196 -19.71 19.88 -2.37
C PHE A 196 -19.00 19.37 -1.10
N ALA A 197 -19.77 19.28 -0.02
CA ALA A 197 -19.37 18.58 1.20
C ALA A 197 -20.45 17.53 1.54
N PRO A 198 -20.04 16.31 1.96
CA PRO A 198 -20.94 15.37 2.59
C PRO A 198 -21.68 16.00 3.78
N ARG A 199 -22.89 15.51 4.06
CA ARG A 199 -23.68 15.93 5.22
C ARG A 199 -23.46 14.98 6.38
N ASP A 200 -23.80 15.43 7.59
CA ASP A 200 -23.72 14.59 8.80
C ASP A 200 -24.65 13.37 8.74
N GLU A 201 -25.70 13.42 7.92
CA GLU A 201 -26.62 12.30 7.70
C GLU A 201 -26.09 11.26 6.70
N ASP A 202 -25.04 11.58 5.95
CA ASP A 202 -24.44 10.65 4.99
C ASP A 202 -23.58 9.63 5.76
N GLU A 203 -23.96 8.35 5.74
CA GLU A 203 -23.25 7.29 6.49
C GLU A 203 -21.87 6.99 5.88
N ASP A 204 -21.79 7.02 4.55
CA ASP A 204 -20.66 6.64 3.72
C ASP A 204 -20.62 7.48 2.43
N VAL A 205 -19.52 7.38 1.68
CA VAL A 205 -19.33 8.04 0.38
C VAL A 205 -20.44 7.71 -0.63
N HIS A 206 -20.94 6.47 -0.64
CA HIS A 206 -21.95 6.00 -1.60
C HIS A 206 -23.29 6.70 -1.38
N MET A 207 -23.71 6.90 -0.13
CA MET A 207 -24.90 7.62 0.26
C MET A 207 -24.81 9.10 -0.09
N ALA A 208 -23.66 9.73 0.17
CA ALA A 208 -23.44 11.13 -0.19
C ALA A 208 -23.57 11.34 -1.71
N ILE A 209 -22.98 10.44 -2.50
CA ILE A 209 -23.06 10.47 -3.98
C ILE A 209 -24.46 10.18 -4.47
N GLU A 210 -25.12 9.13 -3.96
CA GLU A 210 -26.50 8.76 -4.34
C GLU A 210 -27.49 9.90 -4.07
N ARG A 211 -27.38 10.53 -2.90
CA ARG A 211 -28.21 11.69 -2.53
C ARG A 211 -27.99 12.84 -3.49
N ARG A 212 -26.73 13.23 -3.70
CA ARG A 212 -26.41 14.37 -4.57
C ARG A 212 -26.76 14.10 -6.03
N LEU A 213 -26.57 12.88 -6.50
CA LEU A 213 -26.99 12.47 -7.84
C LEU A 213 -28.51 12.56 -8.01
N THR A 214 -29.28 12.13 -7.01
CA THR A 214 -30.74 12.26 -7.04
C THR A 214 -31.18 13.72 -7.10
N GLU A 215 -30.50 14.62 -6.38
CA GLU A 215 -30.75 16.08 -6.46
C GLU A 215 -30.46 16.65 -7.86
N LEU A 216 -29.49 16.08 -8.60
CA LEU A 216 -29.06 16.56 -9.91
C LEU A 216 -29.81 15.92 -11.09
N ALA A 217 -30.15 14.63 -11.00
CA ALA A 217 -30.70 13.81 -12.08
C ALA A 217 -32.12 13.28 -11.80
N GLY A 218 -32.72 13.64 -10.66
CA GLY A 218 -34.08 13.24 -10.29
C GLY A 218 -34.27 11.73 -10.21
N ASP A 219 -35.41 11.25 -10.73
CA ASP A 219 -35.78 9.83 -10.71
C ASP A 219 -34.73 8.92 -11.39
N ALA A 220 -34.06 9.42 -12.44
CA ALA A 220 -32.99 8.66 -13.09
C ALA A 220 -31.82 8.38 -12.14
N GLY A 221 -31.45 9.37 -11.32
CA GLY A 221 -30.44 9.23 -10.27
C GLY A 221 -30.84 8.21 -9.20
N ALA A 222 -32.10 8.27 -8.75
CA ALA A 222 -32.63 7.32 -7.77
C ALA A 222 -32.65 5.86 -8.29
N ARG A 223 -32.84 5.67 -9.61
CA ARG A 223 -32.85 4.33 -10.23
C ARG A 223 -31.46 3.74 -10.44
N LEU A 224 -30.38 4.50 -10.27
CA LEU A 224 -29.01 4.01 -10.47
C LEU A 224 -28.66 2.84 -9.54
N HIS A 225 -29.22 2.78 -8.32
CA HIS A 225 -28.93 1.67 -7.40
C HIS A 225 -29.63 0.35 -7.77
N THR A 226 -30.44 0.32 -8.85
CA THR A 226 -31.11 -0.90 -9.30
C THR A 226 -30.10 -2.01 -9.59
N GLY A 227 -30.31 -3.19 -8.99
CA GLY A 227 -29.41 -4.36 -9.05
C GLY A 227 -27.95 -4.06 -8.73
N ARG A 228 -27.70 -3.15 -7.81
CA ARG A 228 -26.41 -2.95 -7.16
C ARG A 228 -26.59 -3.09 -5.65
N SER A 229 -25.56 -3.53 -4.95
CA SER A 229 -25.51 -3.52 -3.49
C SER A 229 -24.35 -2.65 -3.04
N ARG A 230 -24.37 -2.18 -1.79
CA ARG A 230 -23.15 -1.61 -1.19
C ARG A 230 -22.02 -2.64 -1.14
N ASN A 231 -22.35 -3.94 -1.04
CA ASN A 231 -21.38 -5.03 -0.90
C ASN A 231 -20.49 -5.21 -2.12
N ASP A 232 -21.05 -5.25 -3.33
CA ASP A 232 -20.26 -5.36 -4.56
C ASP A 232 -19.70 -4.01 -5.03
N GLN A 233 -20.42 -2.92 -4.74
CA GLN A 233 -19.95 -1.55 -4.99
C GLN A 233 -18.66 -1.23 -4.22
N VAL A 234 -18.63 -1.39 -2.89
CA VAL A 234 -17.45 -1.03 -2.10
C VAL A 234 -16.22 -1.87 -2.46
N VAL A 235 -16.39 -3.14 -2.79
CA VAL A 235 -15.26 -4.00 -3.20
C VAL A 235 -14.73 -3.56 -4.56
N THR A 236 -15.61 -3.16 -5.49
CA THR A 236 -15.21 -2.58 -6.78
C THR A 236 -14.38 -1.33 -6.55
N ASP A 237 -14.85 -0.42 -5.68
CA ASP A 237 -14.19 0.85 -5.43
C ASP A 237 -12.82 0.64 -4.77
N VAL A 238 -12.72 -0.24 -3.78
CA VAL A 238 -11.44 -0.53 -3.12
C VAL A 238 -10.44 -1.18 -4.09
N ARG A 239 -10.89 -2.04 -5.02
CA ARG A 239 -10.02 -2.62 -6.05
C ARG A 239 -9.51 -1.57 -7.04
N LEU A 240 -10.39 -0.69 -7.53
CA LEU A 240 -10.00 0.44 -8.40
C LEU A 240 -9.01 1.37 -7.70
N HIS A 241 -9.28 1.70 -6.43
CA HIS A 241 -8.41 2.52 -5.61
C HIS A 241 -7.03 1.89 -5.44
N LEU A 242 -7.00 0.62 -5.03
CA LEU A 242 -5.75 -0.06 -4.72
C LEU A 242 -4.89 -0.25 -5.97
N ARG A 243 -5.50 -0.58 -7.11
CA ARG A 243 -4.82 -0.58 -8.42
C ARG A 243 -4.06 0.73 -8.67
N ARG A 244 -4.74 1.88 -8.51
CA ARG A 244 -4.12 3.21 -8.69
C ARG A 244 -3.01 3.51 -7.68
N VAL A 245 -3.19 3.10 -6.42
CA VAL A 245 -2.18 3.25 -5.36
C VAL A 245 -0.92 2.48 -5.73
N VAL A 246 -1.08 1.22 -6.13
CA VAL A 246 0.01 0.33 -6.50
C VAL A 246 0.76 0.84 -7.73
N GLU A 247 0.05 1.27 -8.78
CA GLU A 247 0.67 1.82 -9.99
C GLU A 247 1.50 3.08 -9.70
N ARG A 248 0.99 3.98 -8.84
CA ARG A 248 1.74 5.16 -8.40
C ARG A 248 2.99 4.77 -7.61
N GLN A 249 2.87 3.81 -6.69
CA GLN A 249 4.00 3.34 -5.88
C GLN A 249 5.05 2.68 -6.76
N ASP A 250 4.67 1.84 -7.72
CA ASP A 250 5.61 1.23 -8.66
C ASP A 250 6.42 2.27 -9.45
N GLY A 251 5.75 3.33 -9.93
CA GLY A 251 6.42 4.46 -10.59
C GLY A 251 7.45 5.15 -9.69
N VAL A 252 7.11 5.41 -8.42
CA VAL A 252 8.03 6.01 -7.43
C VAL A 252 9.21 5.07 -7.13
N LEU A 253 8.97 3.77 -6.98
CA LEU A 253 10.03 2.79 -6.76
C LEU A 253 10.96 2.68 -7.97
N GLY A 254 10.41 2.73 -9.19
CA GLY A 254 11.21 2.78 -10.41
C GLY A 254 12.10 4.01 -10.50
N ALA A 255 11.59 5.18 -10.10
CA ALA A 255 12.39 6.40 -10.02
C ALA A 255 13.51 6.27 -8.98
N LEU A 256 13.22 5.72 -7.79
CA LEU A 256 14.22 5.47 -6.75
C LEU A 256 15.31 4.48 -7.21
N GLN A 257 14.93 3.39 -7.87
CA GLN A 257 15.89 2.46 -8.49
C GLN A 257 16.79 3.19 -9.51
N GLY A 258 16.22 4.07 -10.33
CA GLY A 258 16.97 4.90 -11.27
C GLY A 258 18.01 5.79 -10.57
N VAL A 259 17.64 6.44 -9.47
CA VAL A 259 18.56 7.25 -8.66
C VAL A 259 19.68 6.40 -8.06
N LEU A 260 19.35 5.25 -7.47
CA LEU A 260 20.35 4.34 -6.89
C LEU A 260 21.31 3.79 -7.94
N LEU A 261 20.82 3.46 -9.15
CA LEU A 261 21.64 3.03 -10.28
C LEU A 261 22.59 4.13 -10.75
N GLY A 262 22.10 5.37 -10.87
CA GLY A 262 22.94 6.52 -11.21
C GLY A 262 24.06 6.72 -10.19
N ARG A 263 23.72 6.71 -8.88
CA ARG A 263 24.71 6.81 -7.81
C ARG A 263 25.69 5.62 -7.79
N ALA A 264 25.23 4.41 -8.07
CA ALA A 264 26.11 3.27 -8.18
C ALA A 264 27.11 3.44 -9.33
N ALA A 265 26.68 3.99 -10.48
CA ALA A 265 27.57 4.27 -11.60
C ALA A 265 28.65 5.33 -11.25
N ASP A 266 28.29 6.36 -10.49
CA ASP A 266 29.23 7.40 -10.04
C ASP A 266 30.28 6.85 -9.04
N HIS A 267 29.93 5.80 -8.29
CA HIS A 267 30.69 5.32 -7.14
C HIS A 267 31.27 3.90 -7.31
N VAL A 268 31.54 3.47 -8.55
CA VAL A 268 32.13 2.14 -8.86
C VAL A 268 33.48 1.91 -8.16
N GLU A 269 34.32 2.93 -8.11
CA GLU A 269 35.68 2.87 -7.52
C GLU A 269 35.71 3.41 -6.07
N THR A 270 34.57 3.85 -5.53
CA THR A 270 34.51 4.33 -4.14
C THR A 270 34.55 3.14 -3.19
N LEU A 271 35.68 2.94 -2.51
CA LEU A 271 35.85 1.85 -1.56
C LEU A 271 34.94 2.04 -0.33
N LEU A 272 34.31 0.95 0.09
CA LEU A 272 33.46 0.88 1.27
C LEU A 272 33.81 -0.41 2.03
N PRO A 273 34.01 -0.39 3.36
CA PRO A 273 34.09 -1.63 4.11
C PRO A 273 32.73 -2.32 4.12
N ALA A 274 32.69 -3.61 3.75
CA ALA A 274 31.51 -4.44 3.95
C ALA A 274 31.39 -4.84 5.43
N TYR A 275 30.16 -5.02 5.90
CA TYR A 275 29.89 -5.38 7.29
C TYR A 275 29.09 -6.66 7.41
N THR A 276 29.50 -7.52 8.33
CA THR A 276 28.70 -8.63 8.86
C THR A 276 28.73 -8.54 10.38
N HIS A 277 27.56 -8.63 11.05
CA HIS A 277 27.44 -8.36 12.50
C HIS A 277 28.01 -6.99 12.93
N LEU A 278 27.96 -6.00 12.03
CA LEU A 278 28.59 -4.69 12.20
C LEU A 278 30.12 -4.73 12.42
N GLN A 279 30.76 -5.86 12.15
CA GLN A 279 32.21 -6.00 12.08
C GLN A 279 32.68 -5.80 10.64
N ARG A 280 33.82 -5.12 10.47
CA ARG A 280 34.44 -4.92 9.15
C ARG A 280 34.86 -6.27 8.59
N ALA A 281 34.30 -6.63 7.44
CA ALA A 281 34.60 -7.85 6.73
C ALA A 281 35.60 -7.54 5.59
N GLN A 282 35.16 -7.69 4.34
CA GLN A 282 35.97 -7.39 3.16
C GLN A 282 35.77 -5.96 2.67
N VAL A 283 36.70 -5.45 1.86
CA VAL A 283 36.50 -4.20 1.13
C VAL A 283 35.61 -4.47 -0.07
N THR A 284 34.61 -3.61 -0.28
CA THR A 284 33.73 -3.59 -1.45
C THR A 284 33.69 -2.19 -2.05
N SER A 285 32.84 -1.95 -3.05
CA SER A 285 32.54 -0.61 -3.55
C SER A 285 31.18 -0.13 -3.07
N LEU A 286 31.02 1.19 -2.92
CA LEU A 286 29.72 1.79 -2.64
C LEU A 286 28.69 1.42 -3.73
N ALA A 287 29.12 1.30 -4.99
CA ALA A 287 28.28 0.82 -6.08
C ALA A 287 27.67 -0.57 -5.78
N GLN A 288 28.50 -1.54 -5.36
CA GLN A 288 28.02 -2.89 -5.03
C GLN A 288 26.99 -2.86 -3.91
N HIS A 289 27.18 -1.99 -2.91
CA HIS A 289 26.24 -1.82 -1.79
C HIS A 289 24.93 -1.19 -2.23
N LEU A 290 24.97 -0.12 -3.04
CA LEU A 290 23.76 0.53 -3.57
C LEU A 290 22.95 -0.40 -4.48
N LEU A 291 23.63 -1.23 -5.28
CA LEU A 291 22.97 -2.24 -6.12
C LEU A 291 22.21 -3.30 -5.30
N ALA A 292 22.62 -3.57 -4.05
CA ALA A 292 21.86 -4.46 -3.18
C ALA A 292 20.43 -3.92 -2.93
N TYR A 293 20.28 -2.61 -2.76
CA TYR A 293 18.97 -1.96 -2.64
C TYR A 293 18.19 -1.95 -3.95
N VAL A 294 18.86 -1.77 -5.09
CA VAL A 294 18.21 -1.88 -6.41
C VAL A 294 17.52 -3.25 -6.55
N TRP A 295 18.21 -4.33 -6.17
CA TRP A 295 17.67 -5.69 -6.22
C TRP A 295 16.57 -5.95 -5.18
N MET A 296 16.63 -5.31 -4.00
CA MET A 296 15.54 -5.35 -3.02
C MET A 296 14.28 -4.72 -3.60
N LEU A 297 14.40 -3.50 -4.13
CA LEU A 297 13.29 -2.77 -4.73
C LEU A 297 12.73 -3.47 -5.97
N ASP A 298 13.58 -4.13 -6.77
CA ASP A 298 13.14 -4.91 -7.94
C ASP A 298 12.18 -6.03 -7.54
N ARG A 299 12.53 -6.75 -6.46
CA ARG A 299 11.66 -7.76 -5.86
C ARG A 299 10.38 -7.16 -5.27
N ASP A 300 10.45 -5.97 -4.68
CA ASP A 300 9.28 -5.28 -4.13
C ASP A 300 8.32 -4.87 -5.24
N ARG A 301 8.83 -4.35 -6.37
CA ARG A 301 8.03 -4.05 -7.57
C ARG A 301 7.34 -5.28 -8.13
N GLY A 302 8.02 -6.44 -8.13
CA GLY A 302 7.38 -7.71 -8.48
C GLY A 302 6.21 -8.11 -7.54
N ARG A 303 6.33 -7.82 -6.23
CA ARG A 303 5.22 -8.05 -5.27
C ARG A 303 4.07 -7.08 -5.49
N LEU A 304 4.38 -5.81 -5.73
CA LEU A 304 3.39 -4.80 -6.07
C LEU A 304 2.66 -5.17 -7.37
N ALA A 305 3.36 -5.65 -8.39
CA ALA A 305 2.73 -6.13 -9.62
C ALA A 305 1.74 -7.28 -9.35
N ALA A 306 2.13 -8.27 -8.53
CA ALA A 306 1.20 -9.35 -8.14
C ALA A 306 -0.03 -8.82 -7.38
N ALA A 307 0.16 -7.87 -6.44
CA ALA A 307 -0.95 -7.24 -5.72
C ALA A 307 -1.87 -6.41 -6.65
N ARG A 308 -1.30 -5.76 -7.67
CA ARG A 308 -2.07 -5.08 -8.73
C ARG A 308 -2.93 -6.08 -9.48
N ASP A 309 -2.35 -7.19 -9.92
CA ASP A 309 -3.06 -8.22 -10.70
C ASP A 309 -4.19 -8.86 -9.88
N ALA A 310 -4.00 -9.02 -8.57
CA ALA A 310 -5.04 -9.47 -7.64
C ALA A 310 -6.24 -8.50 -7.58
N CYS A 311 -6.05 -7.20 -7.90
CA CYS A 311 -7.13 -6.22 -7.98
C CYS A 311 -7.95 -6.33 -9.28
N LEU A 312 -7.45 -6.97 -10.35
CA LEU A 312 -8.01 -6.96 -11.71
C LEU A 312 -9.15 -7.97 -11.93
N GLU A 313 -9.98 -8.17 -10.90
CA GLU A 313 -11.20 -8.97 -10.96
C GLU A 313 -12.40 -8.14 -10.54
N LEU A 314 -13.42 -8.03 -11.41
CA LEU A 314 -14.60 -7.21 -11.19
C LEU A 314 -15.61 -7.93 -10.26
N PRO A 315 -15.95 -7.36 -9.10
CA PRO A 315 -17.02 -7.90 -8.24
C PRO A 315 -18.40 -7.31 -8.57
N LEU A 316 -18.49 -6.11 -9.16
CA LEU A 316 -19.74 -5.45 -9.51
C LEU A 316 -20.67 -6.37 -10.32
N GLY A 317 -21.94 -6.40 -9.96
CA GLY A 317 -22.95 -7.32 -10.50
C GLY A 317 -23.08 -8.62 -9.69
N ALA A 318 -22.34 -8.79 -8.59
CA ALA A 318 -22.56 -9.85 -7.61
C ALA A 318 -23.75 -9.54 -6.66
N GLY A 319 -24.22 -8.29 -6.65
CA GLY A 319 -25.29 -7.84 -5.76
C GLY A 319 -24.88 -7.98 -4.29
N ALA A 320 -25.84 -8.35 -3.44
CA ALA A 320 -25.57 -8.47 -2.00
C ALA A 320 -24.75 -9.72 -1.64
N ALA A 321 -24.93 -10.83 -2.37
CA ALA A 321 -24.24 -12.10 -2.12
C ALA A 321 -24.49 -13.16 -3.21
N VAL A 322 -25.71 -13.23 -3.77
CA VAL A 322 -26.16 -14.36 -4.62
C VAL A 322 -26.42 -13.96 -6.08
N GLY A 323 -25.80 -12.87 -6.53
CA GLY A 323 -26.01 -12.31 -7.87
C GLY A 323 -27.29 -11.48 -7.99
N LEU A 324 -27.67 -11.21 -9.23
CA LEU A 324 -28.84 -10.43 -9.61
C LEU A 324 -29.93 -11.33 -10.19
N ASN A 325 -31.18 -10.88 -10.11
CA ASN A 325 -32.34 -11.55 -10.70
C ASN A 325 -32.62 -11.13 -12.15
N TYR A 326 -31.68 -10.45 -12.79
CA TYR A 326 -31.73 -10.07 -14.21
C TYR A 326 -30.31 -10.05 -14.81
N GLU A 327 -30.22 -10.11 -16.13
CA GLU A 327 -28.94 -10.16 -16.84
C GLU A 327 -28.31 -8.75 -16.90
N LEU A 328 -27.16 -8.62 -16.24
CA LEU A 328 -26.28 -7.46 -16.34
C LEU A 328 -25.01 -7.90 -17.06
N ASP A 329 -24.60 -7.18 -18.11
CA ASP A 329 -23.38 -7.49 -18.88
C ASP A 329 -22.12 -7.11 -18.09
N ARG A 330 -21.72 -8.00 -17.17
CA ARG A 330 -20.54 -7.81 -16.29
C ARG A 330 -19.22 -7.77 -17.07
N GLU A 331 -19.14 -8.44 -18.21
CA GLU A 331 -17.93 -8.43 -19.04
C GLU A 331 -17.73 -7.05 -19.68
N ALA A 332 -18.81 -6.41 -20.15
CA ALA A 332 -18.71 -5.03 -20.62
C ALA A 332 -18.31 -4.05 -19.50
N VAL A 333 -18.85 -4.22 -18.30
CA VAL A 333 -18.47 -3.41 -17.13
C VAL A 333 -17.00 -3.61 -16.77
N ALA A 334 -16.52 -4.86 -16.79
CA ALA A 334 -15.13 -5.19 -16.51
C ALA A 334 -14.20 -4.53 -17.52
N ALA A 335 -14.52 -4.65 -18.82
CA ALA A 335 -13.76 -4.02 -19.90
C ALA A 335 -13.73 -2.49 -19.79
N GLU A 336 -14.85 -1.86 -19.45
CA GLU A 336 -14.95 -0.40 -19.29
C GLU A 336 -14.08 0.12 -18.13
N LEU A 337 -14.14 -0.56 -16.98
CA LEU A 337 -13.38 -0.19 -15.78
C LEU A 337 -11.93 -0.71 -15.80
N GLY A 338 -11.54 -1.45 -16.83
CA GLY A 338 -10.19 -2.00 -17.02
C GLY A 338 -9.84 -3.16 -16.09
N PHE A 339 -10.82 -3.98 -15.70
CA PHE A 339 -10.58 -5.28 -15.06
C PHE A 339 -10.29 -6.34 -16.14
N ASP A 340 -9.52 -7.37 -15.77
CA ASP A 340 -9.12 -8.43 -16.70
C ASP A 340 -10.17 -9.55 -16.80
N ARG A 341 -11.00 -9.69 -15.76
CA ARG A 341 -12.02 -10.74 -15.64
C ARG A 341 -13.12 -10.35 -14.66
N VAL A 342 -14.23 -11.06 -14.73
CA VAL A 342 -15.31 -11.00 -13.73
C VAL A 342 -15.05 -12.01 -12.60
N ALA A 343 -15.44 -11.67 -11.38
CA ALA A 343 -15.44 -12.64 -10.28
C ALA A 343 -16.46 -13.76 -10.57
N GLU A 344 -16.02 -15.01 -10.51
CA GLU A 344 -16.82 -16.18 -10.88
C GLU A 344 -17.86 -16.57 -9.83
N ASN A 345 -17.61 -16.27 -8.55
CA ASN A 345 -18.50 -16.60 -7.44
C ASN A 345 -18.98 -15.33 -6.73
N SER A 346 -20.28 -15.12 -6.64
CA SER A 346 -20.86 -13.89 -6.08
C SER A 346 -20.66 -13.74 -4.57
N ILE A 347 -20.61 -14.85 -3.82
CA ILE A 347 -20.39 -14.81 -2.36
C ILE A 347 -18.95 -14.43 -2.08
N ASP A 348 -18.01 -15.04 -2.81
CA ASP A 348 -16.59 -14.71 -2.72
C ASP A 348 -16.32 -13.26 -3.15
N ALA A 349 -16.92 -12.82 -4.26
CA ALA A 349 -16.74 -11.47 -4.81
C ALA A 349 -17.02 -10.35 -3.80
N VAL A 350 -18.02 -10.52 -2.93
CA VAL A 350 -18.39 -9.52 -1.93
C VAL A 350 -17.66 -9.70 -0.59
N ALA A 351 -17.25 -10.92 -0.26
CA ALA A 351 -16.65 -11.26 1.02
C ALA A 351 -15.12 -11.16 1.01
N SER A 352 -14.46 -11.51 -0.09
CA SER A 352 -13.00 -11.61 -0.18
C SER A 352 -12.31 -10.26 0.00
N ARG A 353 -11.21 -10.25 0.75
CA ARG A 353 -10.31 -9.10 0.95
C ARG A 353 -8.84 -9.49 0.69
N ASP A 354 -8.61 -10.61 0.02
CA ASP A 354 -7.27 -11.16 -0.22
C ASP A 354 -6.37 -10.18 -0.96
N PHE A 355 -6.91 -9.47 -1.95
CA PHE A 355 -6.17 -8.43 -2.69
C PHE A 355 -5.64 -7.29 -1.79
N VAL A 356 -6.31 -7.00 -0.66
CA VAL A 356 -5.83 -6.02 0.33
C VAL A 356 -4.71 -6.62 1.18
N LEU A 357 -4.82 -7.90 1.55
CA LEU A 357 -3.76 -8.62 2.26
C LEU A 357 -2.50 -8.75 1.40
N ASP A 358 -2.63 -9.08 0.12
CA ASP A 358 -1.52 -9.17 -0.83
C ASP A 358 -0.77 -7.84 -0.93
N TYR A 359 -1.50 -6.73 -1.00
CA TYR A 359 -0.92 -5.40 -0.95
C TYR A 359 -0.22 -5.11 0.38
N LEU A 360 -0.86 -5.39 1.52
CA LEU A 360 -0.27 -5.13 2.84
C LEU A 360 0.99 -5.98 3.08
N ALA A 361 1.02 -7.22 2.58
CA ALA A 361 2.20 -8.07 2.59
C ALA A 361 3.33 -7.48 1.73
N ALA A 362 3.03 -7.00 0.53
CA ALA A 362 4.00 -6.31 -0.32
C ALA A 362 4.53 -5.03 0.36
N ALA A 363 3.64 -4.23 0.95
CA ALA A 363 3.97 -2.99 1.64
C ALA A 363 4.82 -3.23 2.91
N ALA A 364 4.52 -4.26 3.70
CA ALA A 364 5.31 -4.62 4.88
C ALA A 364 6.75 -5.05 4.52
N GLN A 365 6.91 -5.80 3.42
CA GLN A 365 8.23 -6.19 2.92
C GLN A 365 9.01 -4.97 2.42
N LEU A 366 8.38 -4.11 1.62
CA LEU A 366 8.97 -2.85 1.16
C LEU A 366 9.40 -1.98 2.34
N GLY A 367 8.53 -1.83 3.34
CA GLY A 367 8.82 -1.12 4.58
C GLY A 367 10.07 -1.66 5.28
N SER A 368 10.24 -2.98 5.33
CA SER A 368 11.43 -3.63 5.91
C SER A 368 12.71 -3.29 5.16
N HIS A 369 12.69 -3.28 3.82
CA HIS A 369 13.85 -2.87 3.02
C HIS A 369 14.18 -1.38 3.17
N LEU A 370 13.18 -0.50 3.18
CA LEU A 370 13.38 0.94 3.40
C LEU A 370 13.87 1.24 4.81
N SER A 371 13.40 0.48 5.81
CA SER A 371 13.85 0.58 7.20
C SER A 371 15.32 0.21 7.34
N ARG A 372 15.78 -0.82 6.62
CA ARG A 372 17.21 -1.17 6.55
C ARG A 372 18.04 -0.04 5.94
N LEU A 373 17.59 0.56 4.83
CA LEU A 373 18.26 1.71 4.22
C LEU A 373 18.33 2.89 5.19
N GLY A 374 17.22 3.20 5.87
CA GLY A 374 17.17 4.23 6.89
C GLY A 374 18.17 3.96 8.03
N ALA A 375 18.21 2.74 8.56
CA ALA A 375 19.14 2.35 9.61
C ALA A 375 20.61 2.51 9.19
N GLU A 376 20.96 2.14 7.96
CA GLU A 376 22.31 2.32 7.44
C GLU A 376 22.66 3.80 7.25
N LEU A 377 21.75 4.64 6.76
CA LEU A 377 21.98 6.09 6.65
C LEU A 377 22.16 6.77 8.00
N VAL A 378 21.38 6.36 9.02
CA VAL A 378 21.56 6.82 10.40
C VAL A 378 22.96 6.46 10.90
N LEU A 379 23.38 5.21 10.69
CA LEU A 379 24.71 4.75 11.13
C LEU A 379 25.84 5.45 10.37
N TRP A 380 25.75 5.53 9.05
CA TRP A 380 26.78 6.09 8.18
C TRP A 380 26.97 7.59 8.33
N SER A 381 25.95 8.31 8.79
CA SER A 381 26.01 9.74 9.07
C SER A 381 26.52 10.07 10.48
N SER A 382 26.78 9.06 11.31
CA SER A 382 27.39 9.26 12.64
C SER A 382 28.83 9.75 12.54
N ALA A 383 29.35 10.35 13.61
CA ALA A 383 30.74 10.81 13.67
C ALA A 383 31.75 9.66 13.63
N GLU A 384 31.37 8.48 14.15
CA GLU A 384 32.19 7.28 14.22
C GLU A 384 32.38 6.60 12.86
N PHE A 385 31.35 6.64 12.00
CA PHE A 385 31.43 6.11 10.64
C PHE A 385 31.87 7.18 9.64
N GLY A 386 31.15 8.31 9.59
CA GLY A 386 31.48 9.43 8.71
C GLY A 386 31.48 9.10 7.21
N PHE A 387 30.69 8.10 6.79
CA PHE A 387 30.67 7.66 5.38
C PHE A 387 29.80 8.55 4.50
N VAL A 388 28.74 9.15 5.06
CA VAL A 388 27.84 10.01 4.31
C VAL A 388 27.57 11.31 5.07
N ARG A 389 27.35 12.39 4.32
CA ARG A 389 26.82 13.65 4.85
C ARG A 389 25.44 13.88 4.25
N LEU A 390 24.44 13.99 5.11
CA LEU A 390 23.07 14.23 4.68
C LEU A 390 22.84 15.70 4.29
N PRO A 391 22.02 15.97 3.25
CA PRO A 391 21.64 17.31 2.86
C PRO A 391 20.77 18.00 3.94
N ASP A 392 20.90 19.33 4.03
CA ASP A 392 20.17 20.14 5.03
C ASP A 392 18.65 19.97 4.91
N ALA A 393 18.13 19.89 3.68
CA ALA A 393 16.69 19.74 3.43
C ALA A 393 16.07 18.45 4.01
N PHE A 394 16.89 17.46 4.36
CA PHE A 394 16.44 16.17 4.90
C PHE A 394 17.05 15.85 6.26
N SER A 395 17.65 16.85 6.92
CA SER A 395 18.29 16.69 8.23
C SER A 395 17.71 17.68 9.24
N GLY A 396 17.54 17.23 10.48
CA GLY A 396 17.22 18.09 11.62
C GLY A 396 18.47 18.81 12.12
N GLY A 397 18.30 20.07 12.53
CA GLY A 397 19.35 20.83 13.21
C GLY A 397 19.13 20.89 14.72
N SER A 398 20.16 21.28 15.46
CA SER A 398 20.04 21.68 16.86
C SER A 398 20.43 23.14 17.00
N SER A 399 19.56 23.96 17.61
CA SER A 399 19.84 25.38 17.84
C SER A 399 21.07 25.62 18.73
N ILE A 400 21.43 24.66 19.58
CA ILE A 400 22.59 24.73 20.48
C ILE A 400 23.88 24.13 19.88
N MET A 401 23.77 23.29 18.85
CA MET A 401 24.92 22.59 18.23
C MET A 401 24.85 22.67 16.70
N PRO A 402 25.41 23.73 16.09
CA PRO A 402 25.34 23.97 14.64
C PRO A 402 25.96 22.86 13.78
N GLN A 403 26.94 22.12 14.32
CA GLN A 403 27.57 20.99 13.65
C GLN A 403 26.72 19.71 13.66
N LYS A 404 25.75 19.60 14.58
CA LYS A 404 24.94 18.40 14.76
C LYS A 404 23.84 18.34 13.70
N ARG A 405 23.91 17.32 12.85
CA ARG A 405 22.92 17.01 11.81
C ARG A 405 22.23 15.71 12.17
N ASN A 406 20.94 15.78 12.45
CA ASN A 406 20.14 14.61 12.78
C ASN A 406 19.60 13.99 11.48
N PRO A 407 19.72 12.66 11.30
CA PRO A 407 19.24 11.95 10.12
C PRO A 407 17.71 11.74 10.12
N ASP A 408 16.92 12.77 10.40
CA ASP A 408 15.47 12.71 10.67
C ASP A 408 14.69 11.94 9.59
N ALA A 409 14.97 12.21 8.30
CA ALA A 409 14.29 11.52 7.20
C ALA A 409 14.57 10.00 7.23
N ALA A 410 15.80 9.59 7.53
CA ALA A 410 16.18 8.19 7.62
C ALA A 410 15.59 7.51 8.89
N GLU A 411 15.45 8.26 9.99
CA GLU A 411 14.76 7.79 11.19
C GLU A 411 13.27 7.57 10.93
N LEU A 412 12.61 8.49 10.21
CA LEU A 412 11.20 8.35 9.82
C LEU A 412 10.98 7.17 8.86
N MET A 413 11.89 6.95 7.90
CA MET A 413 11.85 5.76 7.04
C MET A 413 11.88 4.47 7.86
N ARG A 414 12.74 4.41 8.88
CA ARG A 414 12.83 3.26 9.80
C ARG A 414 11.58 3.11 10.66
N ALA A 415 11.04 4.22 11.18
CA ALA A 415 9.88 4.23 12.05
C ALA A 415 8.55 3.90 11.34
N ALA A 416 8.49 4.05 10.02
CA ALA A 416 7.29 3.72 9.24
C ALA A 416 7.04 2.20 9.11
N ALA A 417 8.11 1.39 9.06
CA ALA A 417 8.00 -0.04 8.76
C ALA A 417 7.15 -0.86 9.76
N PRO A 418 7.28 -0.67 11.09
CA PRO A 418 6.43 -1.40 12.05
C PRO A 418 4.93 -1.14 11.86
N ARG A 419 4.54 0.06 11.41
CA ARG A 419 3.13 0.39 11.15
C ARG A 419 2.57 -0.48 10.02
N LEU A 420 3.32 -0.61 8.92
CA LEU A 420 2.91 -1.43 7.78
C LEU A 420 2.79 -2.92 8.14
N ALA A 421 3.70 -3.42 8.97
CA ALA A 421 3.62 -4.79 9.48
C ALA A 421 2.43 -4.99 10.42
N ALA A 422 2.12 -4.00 11.26
CA ALA A 422 0.96 -4.03 12.15
C ALA A 422 -0.36 -3.98 11.38
N ASP A 423 -0.46 -3.19 10.32
CA ASP A 423 -1.66 -3.10 9.47
C ASP A 423 -1.99 -4.46 8.84
N LEU A 424 -0.98 -5.20 8.36
CA LEU A 424 -1.15 -6.57 7.85
C LEU A 424 -1.69 -7.51 8.93
N GLY A 425 -1.05 -7.53 10.10
CA GLY A 425 -1.49 -8.38 11.22
C GLY A 425 -2.88 -8.02 11.72
N GLY A 426 -3.22 -6.72 11.73
CA GLY A 426 -4.53 -6.21 12.10
C GLY A 426 -5.62 -6.69 11.15
N LEU A 427 -5.41 -6.57 9.83
CA LEU A 427 -6.40 -7.04 8.85
C LEU A 427 -6.56 -8.56 8.90
N LEU A 428 -5.49 -9.33 9.05
CA LEU A 428 -5.58 -10.78 9.26
C LEU A 428 -6.42 -11.12 10.49
N GLY A 429 -6.26 -10.37 11.58
CA GLY A 429 -7.07 -10.53 12.80
C GLY A 429 -8.55 -10.17 12.58
N VAL A 430 -8.85 -9.13 11.79
CA VAL A 430 -10.23 -8.75 11.45
C VAL A 430 -10.91 -9.78 10.56
N LEU A 431 -10.17 -10.41 9.65
CA LEU A 431 -10.69 -11.43 8.73
C LEU A 431 -10.78 -12.83 9.38
N HIS A 432 -10.13 -13.04 10.52
CA HIS A 432 -10.25 -14.27 11.28
C HIS A 432 -11.67 -14.41 11.86
N GLY A 433 -12.33 -15.52 11.52
CA GLY A 433 -13.70 -15.83 11.93
C GLY A 433 -13.81 -16.48 13.30
#